data_AF-A0A661CA68-F1
#
_entry.id   AF-A0A661CA68-F1
#
_cell.length_a   1.000
_cell.length_b   1.000
_cell.length_c   1.000
_cell.angle_alpha   90.00
_cell.angle_beta   90.00
_cell.angle_gamma   90.00
#
_symmetry.space_group_name_H-M   'P 1'
#
loop_
_entity.id
_entity.type
_entity.pdbx_description
1 polymer ?
#
loop_
_entity_poly.entity_id
_entity_poly.type
_entity_poly.pdbx_seq_one_letter_code
_entity_poly.pdbx_strand_id
1 'polypeptide(L)' 'MSHYNNYSTMLRSLSKKYYQNYIDFEEYRSQRKVILDNIDQEFNAHISDDLQVDEAEQSSLSMNIFTLFKGNDIES' A
#
# COMPACT_ATOMS: atom_id res chain seq x y z
N MET A 1 11.07 -16.85 10.73
CA MET A 1 11.26 -15.41 10.39
C MET A 1 9.89 -14.84 10.08
N SER A 2 9.47 -13.73 10.68
CA SER A 2 8.17 -13.10 10.37
C SER A 2 8.25 -12.36 9.02
N HIS A 3 7.33 -12.68 8.10
CA HIS A 3 7.24 -12.09 6.76
C HIS A 3 7.00 -10.57 6.78
N TYR A 4 6.39 -10.06 7.86
CA TYR A 4 6.15 -8.64 8.09
C TYR A 4 7.43 -7.78 8.14
N ASN A 5 8.50 -8.31 8.73
CA ASN A 5 9.79 -7.62 8.79
C ASN A 5 10.46 -7.53 7.40
N ASN A 6 10.06 -8.42 6.48
CA ASN A 6 10.58 -8.45 5.11
C ASN A 6 9.91 -7.36 4.26
N TYR A 7 8.57 -7.32 4.21
CA TYR A 7 7.84 -6.36 3.37
C TYR A 7 8.08 -4.90 3.78
N SER A 8 8.12 -4.62 5.09
CA SER A 8 8.45 -3.28 5.59
C SER A 8 9.86 -2.84 5.16
N THR A 9 10.83 -3.75 5.17
CA THR A 9 12.20 -3.50 4.70
C THR A 9 12.25 -3.28 3.18
N MET A 10 11.47 -4.05 2.42
CA MET A 10 11.34 -3.90 0.96
C MET A 10 10.77 -2.53 0.59
N LEU A 11 9.65 -2.13 1.21
CA LEU A 11 9.03 -0.82 1.00
C LEU A 11 9.98 0.32 1.38
N ARG A 12 10.67 0.21 2.52
CA ARG A 12 11.63 1.23 2.96
C ARG A 12 12.80 1.38 1.99
N SER A 13 13.33 0.26 1.51
CA SER A 13 14.42 0.24 0.52
C SER A 13 13.97 0.84 -0.81
N LEU A 14 12.76 0.53 -1.24
CA LEU A 14 12.17 1.05 -2.47
C LEU A 14 11.96 2.57 -2.40
N SER A 15 11.37 3.08 -1.30
CA SER A 15 11.21 4.52 -1.08
C SER A 15 12.56 5.23 -1.09
N LYS A 16 13.57 4.64 -0.44
CA LYS A 16 14.93 5.21 -0.44
C LYS A 16 15.48 5.32 -1.86
N LYS A 17 15.32 4.30 -2.71
CA LYS A 17 15.77 4.35 -4.12
C LYS A 17 15.11 5.49 -4.89
N TYR A 18 13.81 5.67 -4.73
CA TYR A 18 13.06 6.73 -5.39
C TYR A 18 13.51 8.14 -4.92
N TYR A 19 13.56 8.40 -3.61
CA TYR A 19 13.99 9.71 -3.08
C TYR A 19 15.46 10.03 -3.34
N GLN A 20 16.29 9.02 -3.63
CA GLN A 20 17.68 9.20 -4.05
C GLN A 20 17.84 9.27 -5.58
N ASN A 21 16.72 9.33 -6.33
CA ASN A 21 16.68 9.40 -7.80
C ASN A 21 17.38 8.22 -8.51
N TYR A 22 17.45 7.05 -7.88
CA TYR A 22 18.00 5.84 -8.52
C TYR A 22 17.01 5.17 -9.48
N ILE A 23 15.72 5.40 -9.27
CA ILE A 23 14.62 4.90 -10.09
C ILE A 23 13.66 6.04 -10.35
N ASP A 24 12.96 5.98 -11.48
CA ASP A 24 11.93 6.96 -11.80
C ASP A 24 10.61 6.66 -11.07
N PHE A 25 9.64 7.55 -11.23
CA PHE A 25 8.35 7.43 -10.57
C PHE A 25 7.55 6.21 -11.04
N GLU A 26 7.65 5.86 -12.33
CA GLU A 26 6.87 4.76 -12.91
C GLU A 26 7.43 3.42 -12.43
N GLU A 27 8.75 3.27 -12.40
CA GLU A 27 9.44 2.13 -11.85
C GLU A 27 9.15 1.99 -10.34
N TYR A 28 9.16 3.11 -9.60
CA TYR A 28 8.76 3.11 -8.19
C TYR A 28 7.31 2.63 -8.00
N ARG A 29 6.35 3.12 -8.79
CA ARG A 29 4.95 2.67 -8.72
C ARG A 29 4.80 1.19 -9.04
N SER A 30 5.45 0.73 -10.10
CA SER A 30 5.38 -0.67 -10.55
C SER A 30 5.93 -1.62 -9.47
N GLN A 31 7.11 -1.35 -8.93
CA GLN A 31 7.70 -2.17 -7.88
C GLN A 31 6.88 -2.11 -6.58
N ARG A 32 6.33 -0.94 -6.23
CA ARG A 32 5.49 -0.79 -5.04
C ARG A 32 4.21 -1.62 -5.16
N LYS A 33 3.60 -1.65 -6.35
CA LYS A 33 2.41 -2.46 -6.62
C LYS A 33 2.69 -3.94 -6.39
N VAL A 34 3.79 -4.48 -6.93
CA VAL A 34 4.15 -5.90 -6.74
C VAL A 34 4.31 -6.25 -5.26
N ILE A 35 4.94 -5.38 -4.46
CA ILE A 35 5.10 -5.63 -3.02
C ILE A 35 3.73 -5.67 -2.32
N LEU A 36 2.81 -4.77 -2.67
CA LEU A 36 1.47 -4.74 -2.09
C LEU A 36 0.62 -5.92 -2.55
N ASP A 37 0.66 -6.28 -3.83
CA ASP A 37 -0.06 -7.45 -4.36
C ASP A 37 0.38 -8.73 -3.62
N ASN A 38 1.67 -8.87 -3.30
CA ASN A 38 2.18 -10.00 -2.51
C ASN A 38 1.68 -9.98 -1.06
N ILE A 39 1.58 -8.80 -0.43
CA ILE A 39 1.00 -8.66 0.91
C ILE A 39 -0.48 -9.07 0.86
N ASP A 40 -1.23 -8.56 -0.11
CA ASP A 40 -2.64 -8.90 -0.27
C ASP A 40 -2.82 -10.40 -0.51
N GLN A 41 -1.98 -11.02 -1.34
CA GLN A 41 -2.02 -12.47 -1.53
C GLN A 41 -1.69 -13.23 -0.25
N GLU A 42 -0.69 -12.80 0.53
CA GLU A 42 -0.28 -13.54 1.72
C GLU A 42 -1.28 -13.42 2.88
N PHE A 43 -1.91 -12.25 3.04
CA PHE A 43 -2.76 -11.95 4.19
C PHE A 43 -4.26 -11.96 3.89
N ASN A 44 -4.66 -11.73 2.64
CA ASN A 44 -6.08 -11.70 2.25
C ASN A 44 -6.52 -12.94 1.44
N ALA A 45 -5.61 -13.77 0.89
CA ALA A 45 -6.00 -14.94 0.08
C ALA A 45 -6.61 -16.11 0.87
N HIS A 46 -6.65 -16.04 2.20
CA HIS A 46 -7.32 -17.05 3.05
C HIS A 46 -8.76 -16.68 3.43
N ILE A 47 -9.30 -15.55 2.98
CA ILE A 47 -10.72 -15.18 3.21
C ILE A 47 -11.61 -15.75 2.10
N SER A 48 -11.45 -17.03 1.77
CA SER A 48 -12.29 -17.71 0.79
C SER A 48 -12.42 -19.18 1.17
N ASP A 49 -13.17 -19.41 2.25
CA ASP A 49 -14.11 -20.53 2.32
C ASP A 49 -15.09 -20.46 3.51
N ASP A 50 -15.00 -19.45 4.41
CA ASP A 50 -15.88 -19.43 5.60
C ASP A 50 -16.50 -18.07 5.98
N LEU A 51 -16.51 -17.06 5.10
CA LEU A 51 -17.18 -15.79 5.38
C LEU A 51 -18.17 -15.40 4.28
N GLN A 52 -19.31 -16.09 4.27
CA GLN A 52 -20.58 -15.45 3.92
C GLN A 52 -21.02 -14.53 5.08
N VAL A 53 -20.34 -13.42 5.34
CA VAL A 53 -20.91 -12.35 6.18
C VAL A 53 -20.37 -10.98 5.74
N ASP A 54 -21.28 -10.21 5.15
CA ASP A 54 -21.39 -8.74 5.08
C ASP A 54 -20.35 -7.91 4.30
N GLU A 55 -20.73 -7.59 3.05
CA GLU A 55 -20.41 -6.32 2.39
C GLU A 55 -20.82 -5.13 3.26
N ALA A 56 -19.91 -4.60 4.09
CA ALA A 56 -20.14 -3.28 4.70
C ALA A 56 -18.87 -2.46 5.04
N GLU A 57 -17.69 -3.06 5.21
CA GLU A 57 -16.60 -2.35 5.90
C GLU A 57 -15.35 -2.02 5.09
N GLN A 58 -15.30 -2.29 3.78
CA GLN A 58 -14.11 -1.94 2.98
C GLN A 58 -14.11 -0.51 2.41
N SER A 59 -15.18 0.27 2.59
CA SER A 59 -15.27 1.63 2.02
C SER A 59 -14.60 2.73 2.86
N SER A 60 -14.13 2.46 4.08
CA SER A 60 -13.63 3.49 5.01
C SER A 60 -12.12 3.72 4.96
N LEU A 61 -11.32 2.72 4.56
CA LEU A 61 -9.86 2.83 4.52
C LEU A 61 -9.36 3.66 3.32
N SER A 62 -10.09 3.66 2.21
CA SER A 62 -9.73 4.45 1.02
C SER A 62 -10.03 5.95 1.20
N MET A 63 -11.01 6.33 2.03
CA MET A 63 -11.33 7.74 2.30
C MET A 63 -10.22 8.48 3.05
N ASN A 64 -9.39 7.79 3.83
CA ASN A 64 -8.36 8.43 4.65
C ASN A 64 -7.08 8.80 3.87
N ILE A 65 -6.84 8.21 2.70
CA ILE A 65 -5.67 8.56 1.87
C ILE A 65 -5.94 9.85 1.07
N PHE A 66 -7.18 10.05 0.61
CA PHE A 66 -7.54 11.25 -0.16
C PHE A 66 -7.60 12.52 0.71
N THR A 67 -7.88 12.41 2.01
CA THR A 67 -7.94 13.55 2.92
C THR A 67 -6.57 14.07 3.36
N LEU A 68 -5.52 13.25 3.29
CA LEU A 68 -4.16 13.69 3.66
C LEU A 68 -3.51 14.62 2.62
N PHE A 69 -3.91 14.53 1.34
CA PHE A 69 -3.36 15.36 0.25
C PHE A 69 -4.17 16.62 -0.06
N LYS A 70 -5.37 16.78 0.52
CA LYS A 70 -6.31 17.88 0.21
C LYS A 70 -6.23 19.03 1.23
N GLY A 71 -5.06 19.26 1.81
CA GLY A 71 -4.86 20.20 2.92
C GLY A 71 -3.96 21.41 2.64
N ASN A 72 -3.43 21.56 1.43
CA ASN A 72 -2.60 22.72 1.07
C ASN A 72 -3.13 23.36 -0.21
N ASP A 73 -4.18 24.17 -0.08
CA ASP A 73 -4.43 25.33 -0.94
C ASP A 73 -5.53 26.19 -0.28
N ILE A 74 -5.36 27.52 -0.37
CA ILE A 74 -6.22 28.64 0.11
C ILE A 74 -5.78 29.09 1.54
N GLU A 75 -5.15 30.25 1.78
CA GLU A 75 -5.36 31.60 1.24
C GLU A 75 -4.07 32.42 1.04
N SER A 76 -4.18 33.38 0.11
CA SER A 76 -3.25 34.46 -0.25
C SER A 76 -2.87 35.43 0.87
#